data_AF-A0A931U839-F1
#
_entry.id   AF-A0A931U839-F1
#
_cell.length_a   1.000
_cell.length_b   1.000
_cell.length_c   1.000
_cell.angle_alpha   90.00
_cell.angle_beta   90.00
_cell.angle_gamma   90.00
#
_symmetry.space_group_name_H-M   'P 1'
#
loop_
_entity.id
_entity.type
_entity.pdbx_description
1 polymer ?
#
loop_
_entity_poly.entity_id
_entity_poly.type
_entity_poly.pdbx_seq_one_letter_code
_entity_poly.pdbx_strand_id
1 'polypeptide(L)'
;KLDDGSETLNVLKSDFVFVNKGGVTSTDGRVSYTPTSTKQKDQIMMDTQGLPKDIDGELVYSPIAISAVNSTKIAGKLNFRVSGVTKVMIYDGDNFQPLKAIISEDTVAVELSQNPWNKAVTIIRDDLKGATETAQLYLLGPIILLK
;
A
#
# COMPACT_ATOMS: atom_id res chain seq x y z
N LYS A 1 22.83 1.80 -4.62
CA LYS A 1 23.31 1.07 -3.43
C LYS A 1 23.95 2.09 -2.51
N LEU A 2 23.45 2.24 -1.28
CA LEU A 2 24.24 2.77 -0.19
C LEU A 2 24.90 1.57 0.51
N ASP A 3 26.10 1.79 1.04
CA ASP A 3 27.13 0.78 1.31
C ASP A 3 27.03 0.14 2.72
N ASP A 4 25.88 0.24 3.39
CA ASP A 4 25.72 -0.10 4.81
C ASP A 4 24.82 -1.30 5.09
N GLY A 5 24.27 -1.95 4.06
CA GLY A 5 23.38 -3.10 4.22
C GLY A 5 22.01 -2.77 4.82
N SER A 6 21.64 -1.49 4.91
CA SER A 6 20.29 -1.10 5.29
C SER A 6 19.34 -1.18 4.08
N GLU A 7 18.17 -1.81 4.28
CA GLU A 7 17.08 -1.75 3.30
C GLU A 7 16.45 -0.35 3.36
N THR A 8 17.00 0.60 2.61
CA THR A 8 16.40 1.93 2.49
C THR A 8 15.19 1.86 1.56
N LEU A 9 13.98 1.98 2.11
CA LEU A 9 12.75 2.18 1.31
C LEU A 9 12.68 3.66 0.89
N ASN A 10 13.07 3.97 -0.35
CA ASN A 10 12.90 5.31 -0.90
C ASN A 10 11.44 5.51 -1.33
N VAL A 11 10.70 6.37 -0.63
CA VAL A 11 9.34 6.79 -1.02
C VAL A 11 9.45 8.15 -1.72
N LEU A 12 9.19 8.21 -3.03
CA LEU A 12 9.24 9.44 -3.81
C LEU A 12 7.94 10.25 -3.66
N LYS A 13 8.07 11.58 -3.77
CA LYS A 13 7.02 12.58 -3.48
C LYS A 13 5.79 12.52 -4.39
N SER A 14 5.86 11.82 -5.52
CA SER A 14 4.81 11.72 -6.54
C SER A 14 3.78 10.62 -6.29
N ASP A 15 4.03 9.76 -5.30
CA ASP A 15 3.42 8.42 -5.25
C ASP A 15 2.41 8.27 -4.10
N PHE A 16 2.10 9.34 -3.36
CA PHE A 16 1.18 9.28 -2.23
C PHE A 16 -0.01 10.24 -2.37
N VAL A 17 -1.20 9.73 -2.07
CA VAL A 17 -2.46 10.48 -2.11
C VAL A 17 -3.17 10.36 -0.76
N PHE A 18 -3.45 11.50 -0.15
CA PHE A 18 -4.12 11.58 1.16
C PHE A 18 -5.61 11.27 1.03
N VAL A 19 -6.06 10.24 1.74
CA VAL A 19 -7.46 9.83 1.79
C VAL A 19 -8.25 10.83 2.62
N ASN A 20 -9.09 11.63 1.96
CA ASN A 20 -9.94 12.63 2.59
C ASN A 20 -11.45 12.25 2.49
N LYS A 21 -12.34 13.22 2.75
CA LYS A 21 -13.80 13.04 2.63
C LYS A 21 -14.21 12.85 1.16
N GLY A 22 -14.19 11.61 0.66
CA GLY A 22 -14.77 11.28 -0.65
C GLY A 22 -14.04 10.20 -1.45
N GLY A 23 -12.87 9.76 -0.96
CA GLY A 23 -12.00 8.86 -1.70
C GLY A 23 -10.94 9.61 -2.48
N VAL A 24 -10.01 8.85 -3.05
CA VAL A 24 -8.82 9.35 -3.74
C VAL A 24 -8.61 8.63 -5.04
N THR A 25 -7.83 9.26 -5.92
CA THR A 25 -7.33 8.63 -7.13
C THR A 25 -5.81 8.85 -7.18
N SER A 26 -5.06 7.84 -7.61
CA SER A 26 -3.62 7.95 -7.86
C SER A 26 -3.33 9.07 -8.85
N THR A 27 -2.11 9.59 -8.81
CA THR A 27 -1.66 10.69 -9.69
C THR A 27 -1.82 10.36 -11.18
N ASP A 28 -1.70 9.08 -11.56
CA ASP A 28 -1.88 8.60 -12.94
C ASP A 28 -3.34 8.30 -13.33
N GLY A 29 -4.29 8.42 -12.41
CA GLY A 29 -5.70 8.17 -12.66
C GLY A 29 -6.12 6.70 -12.75
N ARG A 30 -5.19 5.75 -12.56
CA ARG A 30 -5.45 4.32 -12.77
C ARG A 30 -5.96 3.60 -11.54
N VAL A 31 -5.70 4.12 -10.34
CA VAL A 31 -6.14 3.54 -9.07
C VAL A 31 -7.06 4.50 -8.36
N SER A 32 -8.20 4.02 -7.87
CA SER A 32 -9.08 4.79 -6.99
C SER A 32 -9.42 4.03 -5.73
N TYR A 33 -9.43 4.73 -4.60
CA TYR A 33 -9.81 4.17 -3.31
C TYR A 33 -10.93 5.00 -2.69
N THR A 34 -12.03 4.33 -2.35
CA THR A 34 -13.17 4.95 -1.65
C THR A 34 -13.35 4.28 -0.29
N PRO A 35 -13.09 4.97 0.84
CA PRO A 35 -13.31 4.40 2.16
C PRO A 35 -14.82 4.24 2.44
N THR A 36 -15.16 3.26 3.27
CA THR A 36 -16.54 3.00 3.71
C THR A 36 -17.03 4.03 4.74
N SER A 37 -16.12 4.76 5.40
CA SER A 37 -16.45 5.78 6.38
C SER A 37 -15.56 7.01 6.28
N THR A 38 -16.17 8.19 6.47
CA THR A 38 -15.45 9.47 6.60
C THR A 38 -14.59 9.57 7.86
N LYS A 39 -14.70 8.59 8.78
CA LYS A 39 -13.84 8.48 9.97
C LYS A 39 -12.45 7.92 9.66
N GLN A 40 -12.23 7.36 8.46
CA GLN A 40 -10.95 6.81 8.00
C GLN A 40 -10.06 7.86 7.30
N LYS A 41 -10.06 9.10 7.81
CA LYS A 41 -9.54 10.32 7.13
C LYS A 41 -8.03 10.59 7.27
N ASP A 42 -7.29 9.67 7.87
CA ASP A 42 -5.84 9.79 8.12
C ASP A 42 -5.06 8.66 7.44
N GLN A 43 -5.57 8.21 6.28
CA GLN A 43 -4.95 7.18 5.46
C GLN A 43 -4.21 7.82 4.30
N ILE A 44 -3.11 7.21 3.87
CA ILE A 44 -2.38 7.61 2.69
C ILE A 44 -2.29 6.41 1.77
N MET A 45 -2.86 6.51 0.57
CA MET A 45 -2.67 5.52 -0.48
C MET A 45 -1.34 5.81 -1.16
N MET A 46 -0.51 4.80 -1.35
CA MET A 46 0.80 4.96 -1.96
C MET A 46 1.20 3.79 -2.85
N ASP A 47 2.00 4.05 -3.87
CA ASP A 47 2.71 3.00 -4.60
C ASP A 47 3.91 2.54 -3.77
N THR A 48 4.19 1.22 -3.73
CA THR A 48 5.42 0.71 -3.11
C THR A 48 6.44 0.39 -4.20
N GLN A 49 7.63 0.98 -4.09
CA GLN A 49 8.75 0.64 -4.96
C GLN A 49 9.31 -0.72 -4.51
N GLY A 50 8.96 -1.78 -5.24
CA GLY A 50 9.35 -3.15 -4.93
C GLY A 50 8.38 -3.87 -3.99
N LEU A 51 8.79 -5.07 -3.56
CA LEU A 51 7.99 -5.98 -2.75
C LEU A 51 8.71 -6.33 -1.45
N PRO A 52 7.99 -6.54 -0.33
CA PRO A 52 8.58 -6.96 0.94
C PRO A 52 9.12 -8.40 0.92
N LYS A 53 8.67 -9.21 -0.05
CA LYS A 53 9.13 -10.58 -0.30
C LYS A 53 9.04 -10.91 -1.78
N ASP A 54 9.83 -11.88 -2.21
CA ASP A 54 9.72 -12.45 -3.55
C ASP A 54 8.37 -13.14 -3.74
N ILE A 55 7.86 -13.09 -4.97
CA ILE A 55 6.65 -13.78 -5.37
C ILE A 55 6.76 -14.24 -6.82
N ASP A 56 6.22 -15.43 -7.10
CA ASP A 56 6.08 -15.92 -8.46
C ASP A 56 4.96 -15.18 -9.20
N GLY A 57 5.25 -14.77 -10.44
CA GLY A 57 4.31 -14.11 -11.34
C GLY A 57 4.82 -12.78 -11.87
N GLU A 58 4.21 -12.32 -12.95
CA GLU A 58 4.52 -11.01 -13.55
C GLU A 58 3.62 -9.94 -12.94
N LEU A 59 4.21 -8.89 -12.36
CA LEU A 59 3.46 -7.71 -11.91
C LEU A 59 2.93 -6.95 -13.13
N VAL A 60 1.62 -6.77 -13.17
CA VAL A 60 0.93 -6.00 -14.24
C VAL A 60 0.78 -4.51 -13.90
N TYR A 61 1.01 -4.15 -12.64
CA TYR A 61 0.90 -2.79 -12.13
C TYR A 61 1.78 -2.62 -10.88
N SER A 62 2.14 -1.37 -10.57
CA SER A 62 2.87 -1.04 -9.35
C SER A 62 2.12 -1.51 -8.10
N PRO A 63 2.79 -2.11 -7.11
CA PRO A 63 2.15 -2.50 -5.86
C PRO A 63 1.56 -1.30 -5.12
N ILE A 64 0.38 -1.46 -4.50
CA ILE A 64 -0.31 -0.38 -3.77
C ILE A 64 -0.40 -0.70 -2.28
N ALA A 65 -0.01 0.23 -1.41
CA ALA A 65 -0.24 0.15 0.03
C ALA A 65 -1.13 1.30 0.52
N ILE A 66 -1.80 1.08 1.66
CA ILE A 66 -2.52 2.14 2.38
C ILE A 66 -1.94 2.22 3.78
N SER A 67 -1.40 3.38 4.17
CA SER A 67 -0.98 3.60 5.56
C SER A 67 -2.15 3.99 6.45
N ALA A 68 -1.96 3.74 7.73
CA ALA A 68 -2.84 4.20 8.78
C ALA A 68 -2.03 4.73 9.97
N VAL A 69 -2.71 5.42 10.86
CA VAL A 69 -2.14 5.94 12.12
C VAL A 69 -2.24 4.94 13.29
N ASN A 70 -2.97 3.84 13.10
CA ASN A 70 -3.18 2.80 14.11
C ASN A 70 -3.62 1.48 13.46
N SER A 71 -3.89 0.47 14.29
CA SER A 71 -4.34 -0.87 13.87
C SER A 71 -5.82 -0.98 13.51
N THR A 72 -6.54 0.15 13.38
CA THR A 72 -7.97 0.11 13.04
C THR A 72 -8.16 -0.42 11.62
N LYS A 73 -9.19 -1.25 11.45
CA LYS A 73 -9.57 -1.82 10.16
C LYS A 73 -9.70 -0.75 9.07
N ILE A 74 -9.04 -1.03 7.94
CA ILE A 74 -9.20 -0.29 6.69
C ILE A 74 -10.26 -1.00 5.87
N ALA A 75 -11.29 -0.25 5.47
CA ALA A 75 -12.45 -0.80 4.78
C ALA A 75 -12.92 0.16 3.69
N GLY A 76 -13.03 -0.33 2.47
CA GLY A 76 -13.27 0.50 1.29
C GLY A 76 -13.28 -0.29 0.01
N LYS A 77 -13.44 0.40 -1.11
CA LYS A 77 -13.34 -0.17 -2.45
C LYS A 77 -12.10 0.38 -3.12
N LEU A 78 -11.21 -0.51 -3.57
CA LEU A 78 -10.04 -0.18 -4.36
C LEU A 78 -10.29 -0.65 -5.80
N ASN A 79 -10.18 0.25 -6.78
CA ASN A 79 -10.39 -0.06 -8.19
C ASN A 79 -9.12 0.26 -8.97
N PHE A 80 -8.77 -0.62 -9.91
CA PHE A 80 -7.66 -0.45 -10.83
C PHE A 80 -8.18 -0.46 -12.27
N ARG A 81 -7.60 0.38 -13.12
CA ARG A 81 -7.75 0.39 -14.57
C ARG A 81 -6.50 -0.21 -15.20
N VAL A 82 -6.51 -1.53 -15.34
CA VAL A 82 -5.39 -2.34 -15.82
C VAL A 82 -5.92 -3.64 -16.39
N SER A 83 -5.33 -4.06 -17.51
CA SER A 83 -5.68 -5.30 -18.19
C SER A 83 -4.69 -6.42 -17.87
N GLY A 84 -5.08 -7.65 -18.18
CA GLY A 84 -4.21 -8.82 -18.07
C GLY A 84 -4.00 -9.33 -16.65
N VAL A 85 -4.81 -8.88 -15.68
CA VAL A 85 -4.79 -9.41 -14.31
C VAL A 85 -5.49 -10.77 -14.28
N THR A 86 -4.86 -11.76 -13.66
CA THR A 86 -5.50 -13.06 -13.36
C THR A 86 -5.60 -13.30 -11.86
N LYS A 87 -4.76 -12.64 -11.06
CA LYS A 87 -4.70 -12.83 -9.61
C LYS A 87 -4.40 -11.53 -8.88
N VAL A 88 -5.03 -11.37 -7.72
CA VAL A 88 -4.77 -10.27 -6.78
C VAL A 88 -4.28 -10.87 -5.48
N MET A 89 -3.19 -10.31 -4.94
CA MET A 89 -2.62 -10.73 -3.66
C MET A 89 -2.42 -9.52 -2.75
N ILE A 90 -2.35 -9.76 -1.44
CA ILE A 90 -2.04 -8.76 -0.43
C ILE A 90 -1.00 -9.29 0.54
N TYR A 91 0.00 -8.48 0.87
CA TYR A 91 0.93 -8.78 1.94
C TYR A 91 0.29 -8.49 3.31
N ASP A 92 0.26 -9.49 4.19
CA ASP A 92 -0.38 -9.42 5.52
C ASP A 92 0.60 -9.08 6.66
N GLY A 93 1.85 -8.74 6.34
CA GLY A 93 2.92 -8.53 7.32
C GLY A 93 3.93 -9.67 7.35
N ASP A 94 3.51 -10.88 6.94
CA ASP A 94 4.35 -12.07 6.89
C ASP A 94 4.38 -12.71 5.50
N ASN A 95 3.25 -12.84 4.80
CA ASN A 95 3.16 -13.52 3.52
C ASN A 95 2.16 -12.84 2.56
N PHE A 96 2.27 -13.17 1.27
CA PHE A 96 1.25 -12.80 0.30
C PHE A 96 0.06 -13.75 0.37
N GLN A 97 -1.11 -13.20 0.64
CA GLN A 97 -2.39 -13.92 0.67
C GLN A 97 -3.24 -13.57 -0.56
N PRO A 98 -4.00 -14.54 -1.12
CA PRO A 98 -4.99 -14.23 -2.13
C PRO A 98 -6.00 -13.20 -1.62
N LEU A 99 -6.29 -12.20 -2.44
CA LEU A 99 -7.30 -11.19 -2.14
C LEU A 99 -8.45 -11.33 -3.13
N LYS A 100 -9.68 -11.40 -2.61
CA LYS A 100 -10.88 -11.52 -3.45
C LYS A 100 -11.04 -10.24 -4.28
N ALA A 101 -11.17 -10.43 -5.59
CA ALA A 101 -11.37 -9.34 -6.53
C ALA A 101 -12.37 -9.72 -7.62
N ILE A 102 -13.05 -8.71 -8.17
CA ILE A 102 -13.80 -8.83 -9.42
C ILE A 102 -12.85 -8.35 -10.51
N ILE A 103 -12.44 -9.29 -11.38
CA ILE A 103 -11.53 -9.03 -12.48
C ILE A 103 -12.36 -9.01 -13.77
N SER A 104 -12.22 -7.93 -14.54
CA SER A 104 -12.73 -7.78 -15.90
C SER A 104 -11.54 -7.54 -16.84
N GLU A 105 -11.79 -7.45 -18.14
CA GLU A 105 -10.72 -7.33 -19.15
C GLU A 105 -9.76 -6.16 -18.89
N ASP A 106 -10.29 -5.01 -18.44
CA ASP A 106 -9.58 -3.74 -18.28
C ASP A 106 -9.62 -3.17 -16.86
N THR A 107 -10.29 -3.85 -15.93
CA THR A 107 -10.57 -3.34 -14.60
C THR A 107 -10.51 -4.42 -13.53
N VAL A 108 -10.02 -4.02 -12.35
CA VAL A 108 -10.00 -4.86 -11.15
C VAL A 108 -10.63 -4.10 -10.01
N ALA A 109 -11.64 -4.69 -9.36
CA ALA A 109 -12.28 -4.13 -8.17
C ALA A 109 -12.04 -5.04 -6.96
N VAL A 110 -11.57 -4.45 -5.87
CA VAL A 110 -11.23 -5.11 -4.62
C VAL A 110 -12.05 -4.49 -3.50
N GLU A 111 -12.71 -5.34 -2.72
CA GLU A 111 -13.33 -4.93 -1.45
C GLU A 111 -12.32 -5.14 -0.31
N LEU A 112 -11.90 -4.03 0.31
CA LEU A 112 -11.01 -4.03 1.45
C LEU A 112 -11.82 -4.06 2.75
N SER A 113 -11.38 -4.88 3.68
CA SER A 113 -11.92 -5.01 5.04
C SER A 113 -10.90 -5.77 5.90
N GLN A 114 -9.68 -5.24 5.99
CA GLN A 114 -8.55 -5.88 6.67
C GLN A 114 -7.93 -4.91 7.67
N ASN A 115 -7.33 -5.47 8.73
CA ASN A 115 -6.49 -4.68 9.64
C ASN A 115 -5.11 -4.49 8.99
N PRO A 116 -4.49 -3.31 9.14
CA PRO A 116 -3.11 -3.13 8.72
C PRO A 116 -2.18 -3.99 9.59
N TRP A 117 -1.15 -4.55 8.99
CA TRP A 117 -0.03 -5.08 9.76
C TRP A 117 0.81 -3.93 10.29
N ASN A 118 1.65 -4.24 11.26
CA ASN A 118 2.47 -3.22 11.90
C ASN A 118 3.90 -3.71 12.11
N LYS A 119 4.84 -2.77 12.03
CA LYS A 119 6.27 -3.03 12.28
C LYS A 119 6.87 -1.84 13.02
N ALA A 120 7.61 -2.13 14.09
CA ALA A 120 8.43 -1.11 14.74
C ALA A 120 9.59 -0.78 13.79
N VAL A 121 9.73 0.51 13.46
CA VAL A 121 10.79 1.01 12.59
C VAL A 121 11.62 2.04 13.34
N THR A 122 12.93 2.01 13.11
CA THR A 122 13.83 3.04 13.63
C THR A 122 13.88 4.18 12.63
N ILE A 123 13.60 5.38 13.11
CA ILE A 123 13.69 6.62 12.36
C ILE A 123 14.94 7.36 12.86
N ILE A 124 15.75 7.84 11.93
CA ILE A 124 16.87 8.73 12.21
C ILE A 124 16.41 10.15 11.95
N ARG A 125 16.45 10.98 12.99
CA ARG A 125 15.97 12.36 12.94
C ARG A 125 17.09 13.32 12.58
N ASP A 126 17.04 13.83 11.35
CA ASP A 126 17.98 14.83 10.85
C ASP A 126 17.93 16.13 11.67
N ASP A 127 16.72 16.55 12.07
CA ASP A 127 16.49 17.75 12.88
C ASP A 127 17.04 17.65 14.32
N LEU A 128 17.32 16.43 14.78
CA LEU A 128 17.92 16.15 16.09
C LEU A 128 19.33 15.55 15.97
N LYS A 129 20.10 16.00 14.97
CA LYS A 129 21.51 15.60 14.78
C LYS A 129 21.70 14.09 14.71
N GLY A 130 20.77 13.37 14.07
CA GLY A 130 20.84 11.92 13.89
C GLY A 130 20.35 11.10 15.08
N ALA A 131 19.60 11.70 16.01
CA ALA A 131 18.97 10.93 17.09
C ALA A 131 18.03 9.84 16.53
N THR A 132 18.07 8.66 17.14
CA THR A 132 17.21 7.53 16.76
C THR A 132 15.92 7.54 17.57
N GLU A 133 14.79 7.39 16.90
CA GLU A 133 13.47 7.22 17.49
C GLU A 133 12.84 5.93 16.97
N THR A 134 12.06 5.24 17.80
CA THR A 134 11.27 4.09 17.36
C THR A 134 9.84 4.56 17.09
N ALA A 135 9.37 4.35 15.86
CA ALA A 135 8.00 4.61 15.47
C ALA A 135 7.30 3.31 15.07
N GLN A 136 5.99 3.26 15.30
CA GLN A 136 5.17 2.14 14.87
C GLN A 136 4.56 2.46 13.50
N LEU A 137 4.92 1.69 12.49
CA LEU A 137 4.33 1.78 11.16
C LEU A 137 3.09 0.88 11.08
N TYR A 138 2.01 1.37 10.48
CA TYR A 138 0.81 0.58 10.15
C TYR A 138 0.55 0.64 8.65
N LEU A 139 0.55 -0.51 7.99
CA LEU A 139 0.36 -0.63 6.56
C LEU A 139 -0.62 -1.74 6.23
N LEU A 140 -1.51 -1.47 5.28
CA LEU A 140 -2.28 -2.49 4.57
C LEU A 140 -1.62 -2.74 3.21
N GLY A 141 -1.20 -3.98 2.96
CA GLY A 141 -0.54 -4.37 1.72
C GLY A 141 0.99 -4.39 1.80
N PRO A 142 1.72 -4.38 0.67
CA PRO A 142 1.23 -4.05 -0.64
C PRO A 142 0.19 -5.04 -1.19
N ILE A 143 -0.78 -4.49 -1.90
CA ILE A 143 -1.71 -5.16 -2.78
C ILE A 143 -1.06 -5.20 -4.15
N ILE A 144 -0.96 -6.39 -4.73
CA ILE A 144 -0.32 -6.63 -6.02
C ILE A 144 -1.28 -7.30 -7.00
N LEU A 145 -1.08 -6.99 -8.26
CA LEU A 145 -1.83 -7.52 -9.38
C LEU A 145 -0.88 -8.34 -10.25
N LEU A 146 -1.23 -9.60 -10.49
CA LEU A 146 -0.41 -10.55 -11.22
C LEU A 146 -1.13 -11.02 -12.48
N LYS A 147 -0.33 -11.32 -13.51
CA LYS A 147 -0.75 -12.02 -14.73
C LYS A 147 -0.78 -13.53 -14.54
#